data_AF-A0A2V5V995-F1
#
_entry.id   AF-A0A2V5V995-F1
#
_cell.length_a   1.000
_cell.length_b   1.000
_cell.length_c   1.000
_cell.angle_alpha   90.00
_cell.angle_beta   90.00
_cell.angle_gamma   90.00
#
_symmetry.space_group_name_H-M   'P 1'
#
loop_
_entity.id
_entity.type
_entity.pdbx_description
1 polymer ?
#
loop_
_entity_poly.entity_id
_entity_poly.type
_entity_poly.pdbx_seq_one_letter_code
_entity_poly.pdbx_strand_id
1 'polypeptide(L)' 'MRAAGALTLLLLVGSCSDSPKNRFQGYVEGEFVYVASPLAGTLESLHVRRGDQVKAGDPLFALDETPEKAAREQI' A
#
# COMPACT_ATOMS: atom_id res chain seq x y z
N MET A 1 -40.43 -34.84 -29.07
CA MET A 1 -39.47 -33.99 -29.80
C MET A 1 -39.67 -32.49 -29.56
N ARG A 2 -40.90 -31.94 -29.49
CA ARG A 2 -41.13 -30.50 -29.24
C ARG A 2 -40.71 -30.00 -27.84
N ALA A 3 -40.95 -30.79 -26.79
CA ALA A 3 -40.58 -30.43 -25.42
C ALA A 3 -39.06 -30.38 -25.20
N ALA A 4 -38.29 -31.24 -25.88
CA ALA A 4 -36.83 -31.25 -25.81
C ALA A 4 -36.24 -29.97 -26.42
N GLY A 5 -36.76 -29.54 -27.59
CA GLY A 5 -36.34 -28.29 -28.21
C GLY A 5 -36.66 -27.05 -27.38
N ALA A 6 -37.83 -27.03 -26.70
CA ALA A 6 -38.19 -25.95 -25.79
C ALA A 6 -37.28 -25.86 -24.56
N LEU A 7 -36.89 -27.01 -23.99
CA LEU A 7 -36.00 -27.06 -22.83
C LEU A 7 -34.58 -26.61 -23.17
N THR A 8 -34.05 -27.04 -24.32
CA THR A 8 -32.74 -26.59 -24.82
C THR A 8 -32.73 -25.08 -25.09
N LEU A 9 -33.82 -24.54 -25.65
CA LEU A 9 -33.95 -23.09 -25.86
C LEU A 9 -33.97 -22.33 -24.54
N LEU A 10 -34.72 -22.80 -23.53
CA LEU A 10 -34.76 -22.19 -22.19
C LEU A 10 -33.38 -22.18 -21.50
N LEU A 11 -32.61 -23.26 -21.62
CA LEU A 11 -31.25 -23.36 -21.07
C LEU A 11 -30.28 -22.38 -21.72
N LEU A 12 -30.42 -22.14 -23.04
CA LEU A 12 -29.60 -21.17 -23.77
C LEU A 12 -29.89 -19.72 -23.34
N VAL A 13 -31.14 -19.37 -23.03
CA VAL A 13 -31.49 -18.00 -22.63
C VAL A 13 -31.16 -17.71 -21.15
N GLY A 14 -31.09 -18.73 -20.29
CA GLY A 14 -30.77 -18.58 -18.87
C GLY A 14 -29.29 -18.38 -18.52
N SER A 15 -28.37 -18.54 -19.49
CA SER A 15 -26.92 -18.49 -19.24
C SER A 15 -26.33 -17.07 -19.15
N CYS A 16 -27.15 -16.02 -19.28
CA CYS A 16 -26.68 -14.64 -19.17
C CYS A 16 -26.54 -14.25 -17.69
N SER A 17 -25.44 -14.63 -17.05
CA SER A 17 -25.11 -14.19 -15.68
C SER A 17 -24.33 -12.88 -15.70
N ASP A 18 -24.74 -11.93 -14.86
CA ASP A 18 -24.03 -10.68 -14.64
C ASP A 18 -22.62 -10.96 -14.07
N SER A 19 -21.58 -10.42 -14.70
CA SER A 19 -20.19 -10.63 -14.27
C SER A 19 -19.89 -9.87 -12.98
N PRO A 20 -18.93 -10.34 -12.14
CA PRO A 20 -18.65 -9.71 -10.85
C PRO A 20 -18.33 -8.22 -11.01
N LYS A 21 -19.11 -7.38 -10.34
CA LYS A 21 -19.12 -5.90 -10.41
C LYS A 21 -17.91 -5.21 -9.77
N ASN A 22 -16.91 -5.97 -9.33
CA ASN A 22 -15.68 -5.44 -8.74
C ASN A 22 -14.64 -5.08 -9.80
N ARG A 23 -15.07 -4.38 -10.85
CA ARG A 23 -14.19 -3.81 -11.87
C ARG A 23 -14.35 -2.31 -11.84
N PHE A 24 -13.27 -1.63 -11.51
CA PHE A 24 -13.20 -0.18 -11.50
C PHE A 24 -12.28 0.24 -12.63
N GLN A 25 -12.77 1.10 -13.52
CA GLN A 25 -11.96 1.73 -14.54
C GLN A 25 -11.40 3.02 -13.94
N GLY A 26 -10.07 3.12 -13.85
CA GLY A 26 -9.42 4.30 -13.30
C GLY A 26 -7.93 4.07 -13.06
N TYR A 27 -7.30 5.08 -12.48
CA TYR A 27 -5.90 5.05 -12.05
C TYR A 27 -5.84 5.12 -10.53
N VAL A 28 -4.83 4.48 -9.94
CA VAL A 28 -4.50 4.66 -8.53
C VAL A 28 -3.37 5.67 -8.47
N GLU A 29 -3.60 6.74 -7.71
CA GLU A 29 -2.59 7.76 -7.43
C GLU A 29 -2.03 7.54 -6.03
N GLY A 30 -0.74 7.83 -5.87
CA GLY A 30 -0.06 7.81 -4.59
C GLY A 30 0.78 9.07 -4.45
N GLU A 31 0.82 9.62 -3.24
CA GLU A 31 1.73 10.72 -2.92
C GLU A 31 3.07 10.14 -2.45
N PHE A 32 4.14 10.52 -3.13
CA PHE A 32 5.49 10.13 -2.76
C PHE A 32 6.11 11.26 -1.94
N VAL A 33 6.50 10.93 -0.71
CA VAL A 33 7.22 11.84 0.17
C VAL A 33 8.66 11.37 0.35
N TYR A 34 9.58 12.32 0.35
CA TYR A 34 10.98 12.05 0.70
C TYR A 34 11.16 12.30 2.19
N VAL A 35 11.32 11.24 2.97
CA VAL A 35 11.49 11.33 4.42
C VAL A 35 12.98 11.35 4.75
N ALA A 36 13.44 12.43 5.38
CA ALA A 36 14.83 12.61 5.80
C ALA A 36 14.91 13.45 7.07
N SER A 37 16.04 13.35 7.77
CA SER A 37 16.35 14.23 8.90
C SER A 37 16.65 15.65 8.40
N PRO A 38 16.19 16.71 9.09
CA PRO A 38 16.59 18.08 8.79
C PRO A 38 18.04 18.37 9.23
N LEU A 39 18.62 17.51 10.06
CA LEU A 39 19.99 17.61 10.56
C LEU A 39 20.88 16.56 9.90
N ALA A 40 22.12 16.94 9.60
CA ALA A 40 23.16 16.00 9.20
C ALA A 40 23.63 15.17 10.41
N GLY A 41 23.98 13.90 10.18
CA GLY A 41 24.49 13.02 11.23
C GLY A 41 24.86 11.63 10.70
N THR A 42 25.53 10.84 11.53
CA THR A 42 25.88 9.45 11.21
C THR A 42 24.66 8.58 11.42
N LEU A 43 24.31 7.75 10.43
CA LEU A 43 23.25 6.76 10.56
C LEU A 43 23.67 5.68 11.59
N GLU A 44 22.95 5.61 12.71
CA GLU A 44 23.18 4.60 13.75
C GLU A 44 22.41 3.32 13.45
N SER A 45 21.14 3.45 13.04
CA SER A 45 20.27 2.31 12.75
C SER A 45 19.25 2.61 11.66
N LEU A 46 18.88 1.56 10.92
CA LEU A 46 17.81 1.58 9.90
C LEU A 46 16.78 0.51 10.26
N HIS A 47 15.55 0.92 10.55
CA HIS A 47 14.50 0.05 11.08
C HIS A 47 13.54 -0.49 10.01
N VAL A 48 13.74 -0.08 8.75
CA VAL A 48 12.86 -0.42 7.64
C VAL A 48 13.64 -0.98 6.46
N ARG A 49 12.96 -1.77 5.64
CA ARG A 49 13.46 -2.27 4.35
C ARG A 49 12.52 -1.86 3.24
N ARG A 50 13.04 -1.91 2.01
CA ARG A 50 12.23 -1.64 0.82
C ARG A 50 11.04 -2.59 0.75
N GLY A 51 9.85 -2.04 0.59
CA GLY A 51 8.59 -2.79 0.48
C GLY A 51 7.85 -2.96 1.80
N ASP A 52 8.45 -2.56 2.93
CA ASP A 52 7.76 -2.56 4.22
C ASP A 52 6.61 -1.52 4.23
N GLN A 53 5.48 -1.89 4.85
CA GLN A 53 4.41 -0.93 5.15
C GLN A 53 4.64 -0.34 6.54
N VAL A 54 4.56 0.98 6.64
CA VAL A 54 4.75 1.73 7.89
C VAL A 54 3.54 2.60 8.19
N LYS A 55 3.38 2.96 9.46
CA LYS A 55 2.35 3.88 9.95
C LYS A 55 2.98 5.21 10.36
N ALA A 56 2.14 6.23 10.45
CA ALA A 56 2.57 7.52 10.97
C ALA A 56 3.11 7.36 12.41
N GLY A 57 4.31 7.88 12.66
CA GLY A 57 5.00 7.78 13.94
C GLY A 57 5.94 6.58 14.07
N ASP A 58 5.96 5.65 13.11
CA ASP A 58 6.91 4.54 13.14
C ASP A 58 8.35 5.07 12.97
N PRO A 59 9.31 4.66 13.82
CA PRO A 59 10.69 5.04 13.67
C PRO A 59 11.29 4.39 12.42
N LEU A 60 11.79 5.20 11.49
CA LEU A 60 12.37 4.70 10.24
C LEU A 60 13.89 4.46 10.35
N PHE A 61 14.60 5.37 11.01
CA PHE A 61 16.04 5.31 11.25
C PHE A 61 16.40 6.14 12.50
N ALA A 62 17.59 5.93 13.05
CA ALA A 62 18.18 6.78 14.09
C ALA A 62 19.53 7.33 13.62
N LEU A 63 19.83 8.57 14.01
CA LEU A 63 21.15 9.17 13.89
C LEU A 63 21.88 9.09 15.24
N ASP A 64 23.21 9.06 15.22
CA ASP A 64 24.04 9.15 16.42
C ASP A 64 23.68 10.40 17.24
N GLU A 65 23.21 10.19 18.47
CA GLU A 65 22.72 11.22 19.38
C GLU A 65 23.82 11.90 20.22
N THR A 66 25.08 11.49 20.05
CA THR A 66 26.22 12.03 20.82
C THR A 66 26.36 13.56 20.66
N PRO A 67 26.27 14.15 19.45
CA PRO A 67 26.35 15.60 19.26
C PRO A 67 25.24 16.36 20.00
N GLU A 68 24.00 15.86 19.94
CA GLU A 68 22.84 16.49 20.57
C GLU A 68 22.91 16.42 22.09
N LYS A 69 23.39 15.29 22.64
CA LYS A 69 23.61 15.14 24.09
C LYS A 69 24.66 16.13 24.59
N ALA A 70 25.80 16.21 23.91
CA ALA A 70 26.88 17.13 24.26
C ALA A 70 26.42 18.60 24.18
N ALA A 71 25.65 18.98 23.16
CA ALA A 71 25.11 20.33 23.02
C ALA A 71 24.14 20.69 24.15
N ARG A 72 23.31 19.74 24.61
CA ARG A 72 22.35 19.97 25.70
C ARG A 72 23.02 20.17 27.06
N GLU A 73 24.15 19.49 27.31
CA GLU A 73 24.88 19.61 28.58
C GLU A 73 25.64 20.95 28.73
N GLN A 74 25.83 21.68 27.63
CA GLN A 74 26.51 22.97 27.61
C GLN A 74 25.60 24.17 27.93
N ILE A 75 24.29 23.95 28.07
CA ILE A 75 23.26 24.97 28.38
C ILE A 75 22.84 24.84 29.84
#